data_AF-A0A535X128-F1
#
_entry.id   AF-A0A535X128-F1
#
_cell.length_a   1.000
_cell.length_b   1.000
_cell.length_c   1.000
_cell.angle_alpha   90.00
_cell.angle_beta   90.00
_cell.angle_gamma   90.00
#
_symmetry.space_group_name_H-M   'P 1'
#
loop_
_entity.id
_entity.type
_entity.pdbx_description
1 polymer ?
#
loop_
_entity_poly.entity_id
_entity_poly.type
_entity_poly.pdbx_seq_one_letter_code
_entity_poly.pdbx_strand_id
1 'polypeptide(L)'
;MFAAGLIAFTEFGVIASGHFVSAPWEIDVYAKHEGLEVAGVLIALLPACALTVMAAIVSWSHPTGRRRQLEMLPVILVSLLGAVLAILQTTDNVARKDFGTASPEDGAFAAAVAVILWLVGAFWLARARRTGALLIMLGTFILADGFVTLHLLGGTPVSEIASKSGVAWAGIALGTATLAVASFVAALTFLVAALAPRRPWAGIRRQSGSRLPSGP
;
A
#
# COMPACT_ATOMS: atom_id res chain seq x y z
N MET A 1 14.26 -17.53 10.23
CA MET A 1 13.73 -16.28 9.65
C MET A 1 12.21 -16.16 9.77
N PHE A 2 11.41 -17.15 9.34
CA PHE A 2 9.93 -17.11 9.51
C PHE A 2 9.46 -16.96 10.96
N ALA A 3 10.07 -17.70 11.89
CA ALA A 3 9.74 -17.58 13.31
C ALA A 3 10.05 -16.16 13.84
N ALA A 4 11.19 -15.58 13.47
CA ALA A 4 11.56 -14.22 13.88
C ALA A 4 10.63 -13.14 13.29
N GLY A 5 10.20 -13.29 12.02
CA GLY A 5 9.25 -12.37 11.39
C GLY A 5 7.83 -12.49 11.96
N LEU A 6 7.39 -13.72 12.30
CA LEU A 6 6.11 -13.96 12.96
C LEU A 6 6.14 -13.43 14.40
N ILE A 7 7.23 -13.67 15.14
CA ILE A 7 7.45 -13.15 16.49
C ILE A 7 7.46 -11.62 16.46
N ALA A 8 8.19 -11.00 15.53
CA ALA A 8 8.19 -9.55 15.36
C ALA A 8 6.81 -9.00 15.00
N PHE A 9 6.02 -9.69 14.17
CA PHE A 9 4.65 -9.28 13.83
C PHE A 9 3.68 -9.44 15.01
N THR A 10 3.80 -10.52 15.80
CA THR A 10 2.98 -10.72 17.00
C THR A 10 3.37 -9.77 18.13
N GLU A 11 4.66 -9.55 18.36
CA GLU A 11 5.13 -8.56 19.34
C GLU A 11 4.75 -7.15 18.89
N PHE A 12 4.87 -6.83 17.61
CA PHE A 12 4.35 -5.59 17.07
C PHE A 12 2.84 -5.47 17.26
N GLY A 13 2.06 -6.53 17.01
CA GLY A 13 0.61 -6.56 17.26
C GLY A 13 0.26 -6.34 18.74
N VAL A 14 1.06 -6.89 19.65
CA VAL A 14 0.93 -6.68 21.10
C VAL A 14 1.31 -5.25 21.49
N ILE A 15 2.41 -4.71 20.96
CA ILE A 15 2.85 -3.32 21.17
C ILE A 15 1.83 -2.33 20.59
N ALA A 16 1.28 -2.61 19.41
CA ALA A 16 0.22 -1.82 18.77
C ALA A 16 -1.11 -1.88 19.53
N SER A 17 -1.44 -3.03 20.14
CA SER A 17 -2.60 -3.11 21.05
C SER A 17 -2.40 -2.33 22.34
N GLY A 18 -1.15 -2.13 22.77
CA GLY A 18 -0.77 -1.24 23.88
C GLY A 18 -0.74 0.25 23.51
N HIS A 19 -0.76 0.58 22.21
CA HIS A 19 -0.72 1.96 21.67
C HIS A 19 -2.02 2.74 21.88
N PHE A 20 -3.09 2.07 22.32
CA PHE A 20 -4.38 2.69 22.69
C PHE A 20 -4.40 3.18 24.15
N VAL A 21 -3.26 3.14 24.85
CA VAL A 21 -3.09 3.68 26.20
C VAL A 21 -2.01 4.75 26.13
N SER A 22 -2.33 5.96 26.62
CA SER A 22 -1.41 7.11 26.64
C SER A 22 -0.12 6.74 27.34
N ALA A 23 1.03 6.88 26.67
CA ALA A 23 2.28 6.35 27.17
C ALA A 23 3.51 7.12 26.68
N PRO A 24 4.64 7.10 27.42
CA PRO A 24 5.85 7.87 27.06
C PRO A 24 6.54 7.46 25.75
N TRP A 25 6.05 6.42 25.07
CA TRP A 25 6.48 5.96 23.75
C TRP A 25 5.55 6.40 22.61
N GLU A 26 4.64 7.36 22.85
CA GLU A 26 3.87 8.04 21.81
C GLU A 26 4.80 8.58 20.71
N ILE A 27 4.39 8.41 19.44
CA ILE A 27 5.27 8.67 18.28
C ILE A 27 5.69 10.14 18.25
N ASP A 28 4.81 11.07 18.64
CA ASP A 28 5.15 12.50 18.77
C ASP A 28 6.19 12.77 19.87
N VAL A 29 6.07 12.12 21.04
CA VAL A 29 7.00 12.29 22.16
C VAL A 29 8.36 11.69 21.82
N TYR A 30 8.35 10.50 21.20
CA TYR A 30 9.57 9.81 20.79
C TYR A 30 10.28 10.53 19.64
N ALA A 31 9.55 11.05 18.66
CA ALA A 31 10.11 11.86 17.56
C ALA A 31 10.82 13.13 18.07
N LYS A 32 10.33 13.73 19.17
CA LYS A 32 10.97 14.90 19.80
C LYS A 32 12.27 14.55 20.52
N HIS A 33 12.39 13.34 21.05
CA HIS A 33 13.58 12.91 21.79
C HIS A 33 14.66 12.30 20.90
N GLU A 34 14.27 11.46 19.93
CA GLU A 34 15.20 10.65 19.11
C GLU A 34 15.33 11.17 17.67
N GLY A 35 14.47 12.10 17.26
CA GLY A 35 14.47 12.71 15.93
C GLY A 35 13.45 12.11 14.95
N LEU A 36 13.11 12.89 13.93
CA LEU A 36 12.09 12.55 12.93
C LEU A 36 12.41 11.28 12.13
N GLU A 37 13.70 11.03 11.89
CA GLU A 37 14.16 9.87 11.12
C GLU A 37 13.75 8.55 11.81
N VAL A 38 13.82 8.53 13.14
CA VAL A 38 13.48 7.35 13.94
C VAL A 38 11.96 7.09 13.91
N ALA A 39 11.14 8.15 13.93
CA ALA A 39 9.70 8.02 13.74
C ALA A 39 9.34 7.46 12.36
N GLY A 40 10.03 7.92 11.31
CA GLY A 40 9.87 7.36 9.96
C GLY A 40 10.22 5.87 9.89
N VAL A 41 11.31 5.45 10.57
CA VAL A 41 11.70 4.03 10.66
C VAL A 41 10.65 3.20 11.40
N LEU A 42 10.09 3.71 12.49
CA LEU A 42 9.02 3.03 13.25
C LEU A 42 7.76 2.83 12.40
N ILE A 43 7.34 3.87 11.67
CA ILE A 43 6.20 3.78 10.74
C ILE A 43 6.49 2.78 9.62
N ALA A 44 7.73 2.77 9.09
CA ALA A 44 8.16 1.86 8.03
C ALA A 44 8.33 0.40 8.48
N LEU A 45 8.48 0.13 9.78
CA LEU A 45 8.69 -1.20 10.33
C LEU A 45 7.51 -2.12 10.02
N LEU A 46 6.29 -1.63 10.19
CA LEU A 46 5.04 -2.35 9.91
C LEU A 46 4.96 -2.82 8.45
N PRO A 47 5.06 -1.93 7.45
CA PRO A 47 5.17 -2.32 6.04
C PRO A 47 6.33 -3.28 5.76
N ALA A 48 7.51 -3.06 6.35
CA ALA A 48 8.68 -3.92 6.14
C ALA A 48 8.43 -5.35 6.67
N CYS A 49 7.81 -5.49 7.84
CA CYS A 49 7.38 -6.77 8.39
C CYS A 49 6.38 -7.47 7.46
N ALA A 50 5.36 -6.75 6.98
CA ALA A 50 4.41 -7.31 6.01
C ALA A 50 5.09 -7.77 4.72
N LEU A 51 6.04 -6.98 4.20
CA LEU A 51 6.82 -7.33 3.01
C LEU A 51 7.67 -8.59 3.20
N THR A 52 8.33 -8.74 4.35
CA THR A 52 9.15 -9.93 4.62
C THR A 52 8.30 -11.20 4.71
N VAL A 53 7.14 -11.14 5.39
CA VAL A 53 6.19 -12.26 5.42
C VAL A 53 5.71 -12.62 4.01
N MET A 54 5.34 -11.62 3.21
CA MET A 54 4.90 -11.82 1.83
C MET A 54 5.99 -12.40 0.94
N ALA A 55 7.22 -11.88 1.03
CA ALA A 55 8.37 -12.42 0.32
C ALA A 55 8.60 -13.89 0.68
N ALA A 56 8.49 -14.22 1.96
CA ALA A 56 8.66 -15.58 2.44
C ALA A 56 7.55 -16.52 1.95
N ILE A 57 6.29 -16.08 1.92
CA ILE A 57 5.16 -16.83 1.33
C ILE A 57 5.38 -17.07 -0.17
N VAL A 58 5.85 -16.05 -0.91
CA VAL A 58 6.13 -16.16 -2.35
C VAL A 58 7.29 -17.11 -2.61
N SER A 59 8.39 -16.99 -1.87
CA SER A 59 9.56 -17.87 -1.98
C SER A 59 9.23 -19.33 -1.67
N TRP A 60 8.38 -19.59 -0.67
CA TRP A 60 7.97 -20.94 -0.31
C TRP A 60 7.01 -21.57 -1.33
N SER A 61 6.15 -20.77 -1.93
CA SER A 61 5.09 -21.29 -2.80
C SER A 61 5.53 -21.49 -4.26
N HIS A 62 6.56 -20.80 -4.77
CA HIS A 62 6.86 -20.78 -6.20
C HIS A 62 8.35 -20.57 -6.57
N PRO A 63 9.20 -21.61 -6.59
CA PRO A 63 10.59 -21.48 -7.04
C PRO A 63 10.75 -21.15 -8.55
N THR A 64 9.71 -21.29 -9.38
CA THR A 64 9.80 -21.21 -10.86
C THR A 64 8.91 -20.15 -11.55
N GLY A 65 8.21 -19.28 -10.81
CA GLY A 65 7.20 -18.34 -11.33
C GLY A 65 7.66 -17.07 -12.06
N ARG A 66 8.94 -16.97 -12.45
CA ARG A 66 9.62 -15.72 -12.88
C ARG A 66 8.92 -14.89 -13.98
N ARG A 67 8.25 -15.51 -14.95
CA ARG A 67 7.74 -14.79 -16.14
C ARG A 67 6.55 -13.87 -15.86
N ARG A 68 5.62 -14.27 -14.98
CA ARG A 68 4.42 -13.49 -14.67
C ARG A 68 4.69 -12.29 -13.76
N GLN A 69 5.84 -12.30 -13.08
CA GLN A 69 6.27 -11.25 -12.16
C GLN A 69 6.84 -10.03 -12.91
N LEU A 70 7.44 -10.23 -14.09
CA LEU A 70 7.97 -9.13 -14.92
C LEU A 70 6.87 -8.23 -15.48
N GLU A 71 5.73 -8.79 -15.90
CA GLU A 71 4.57 -8.01 -16.36
C GLU A 71 3.97 -7.13 -15.25
N MET A 72 4.15 -7.53 -13.99
CA MET A 72 3.61 -6.84 -12.82
C MET A 72 4.64 -5.92 -12.15
N LEU A 73 5.87 -5.91 -12.66
CA LEU A 73 6.98 -5.10 -12.13
C LEU A 73 6.64 -3.60 -12.06
N PRO A 74 5.97 -2.98 -13.06
CA PRO A 74 5.58 -1.58 -12.98
C PRO A 74 4.66 -1.29 -11.79
N VAL A 75 3.67 -2.15 -11.53
CA VAL A 75 2.72 -1.97 -10.42
C VAL A 75 3.44 -2.10 -9.07
N ILE A 76 4.37 -3.05 -8.95
CA ILE A 76 5.18 -3.24 -7.73
C ILE A 76 6.07 -2.02 -7.49
N LEU A 77 6.76 -1.52 -8.52
CA LEU A 77 7.61 -0.32 -8.40
C LEU A 77 6.81 0.92 -8.01
N VAL A 78 5.65 1.13 -8.63
CA VAL A 78 4.74 2.24 -8.28
C VAL A 78 4.24 2.11 -6.84
N SER A 79 3.92 0.90 -6.39
CA SER A 79 3.45 0.67 -5.02
C SER A 79 4.57 0.86 -3.98
N LEU A 80 5.81 0.47 -4.32
CA LEU A 80 6.99 0.75 -3.48
C LEU A 80 7.27 2.25 -3.38
N LEU A 81 7.23 2.96 -4.51
CA LEU A 81 7.40 4.42 -4.53
C LEU A 81 6.30 5.11 -3.73
N GLY A 82 5.04 4.69 -3.92
CA GLY A 82 3.89 5.19 -3.16
C GLY A 82 4.02 4.94 -1.66
N ALA A 83 4.50 3.75 -1.26
CA ALA A 83 4.77 3.43 0.13
C ALA A 83 5.82 4.34 0.76
N VAL A 84 6.94 4.56 0.07
CA VAL A 84 8.01 5.46 0.55
C VAL A 84 7.48 6.88 0.72
N LEU A 85 6.78 7.41 -0.28
CA LEU A 85 6.24 8.76 -0.23
C LEU A 85 5.17 8.91 0.86
N ALA A 86 4.31 7.90 1.05
CA ALA A 86 3.31 7.89 2.11
C ALA A 86 3.94 7.87 3.51
N ILE A 87 5.00 7.08 3.72
CA ILE A 87 5.73 7.06 5.00
C ILE A 87 6.37 8.42 5.25
N LEU A 88 7.02 9.01 4.24
CA LEU A 88 7.62 10.34 4.33
C LEU A 88 6.57 11.39 4.67
N GLN A 89 5.47 11.46 3.91
CA GLN A 89 4.37 12.39 4.18
C GLN A 89 3.81 12.21 5.60
N THR A 90 3.63 10.98 6.05
CA THR A 90 3.12 10.68 7.40
C THR A 90 4.08 11.16 8.48
N THR A 91 5.38 10.98 8.28
CA THR A 91 6.43 11.44 9.20
C THR A 91 6.42 12.97 9.33
N ASP A 92 6.25 13.67 8.21
CA ASP A 92 6.11 15.12 8.17
C ASP A 92 4.79 15.60 8.83
N ASN A 93 3.70 14.85 8.67
CA ASN A 93 2.45 15.12 9.38
C ASN A 93 2.57 14.91 10.90
N VAL A 94 3.32 13.91 11.36
CA VAL A 94 3.64 13.71 12.80
C VAL A 94 4.39 14.93 13.34
N ALA A 95 5.41 15.41 12.63
CA ALA A 95 6.17 16.59 13.05
C ALA A 95 5.30 17.84 13.21
N ARG A 96 4.32 18.01 12.31
CA ARG A 96 3.38 19.14 12.34
C ARG A 96 2.16 18.92 13.24
N LYS A 97 1.93 17.69 13.72
CA LYS A 97 0.67 17.25 14.36
C LYS A 97 -0.56 17.47 13.49
N ASP A 98 -0.42 17.19 12.20
CA ASP A 98 -1.35 17.57 11.16
C ASP A 98 -2.24 16.39 10.73
N PHE A 99 -3.11 15.97 11.65
CA PHE A 99 -4.07 14.86 11.47
C PHE A 99 -5.51 15.27 11.76
N GLY A 100 -5.80 16.58 11.69
CA GLY A 100 -7.14 17.11 11.95
C GLY A 100 -7.53 16.94 13.42
N THR A 101 -8.56 16.13 13.68
CA THR A 101 -9.02 15.81 15.04
C THR A 101 -8.42 14.51 15.59
N ALA A 102 -7.73 13.73 14.75
CA ALA A 102 -7.09 12.49 15.16
C ALA A 102 -5.73 12.76 15.83
N SER A 103 -5.31 11.83 16.68
CA SER A 103 -3.96 11.84 17.24
C SER A 103 -2.91 11.52 16.16
N PRO A 104 -1.65 11.99 16.31
CA PRO A 104 -0.56 11.58 15.44
C PRO A 104 -0.35 10.07 15.35
N GLU A 105 -0.63 9.36 16.44
CA GLU A 105 -0.53 7.92 16.56
C GLU A 105 -1.57 7.21 15.69
N ASP A 106 -2.84 7.63 15.79
CA ASP A 106 -3.94 7.06 14.98
C ASP A 106 -3.71 7.32 13.48
N GLY A 107 -3.25 8.53 13.15
CA GLY A 107 -2.92 8.91 11.78
C GLY A 107 -1.77 8.09 11.21
N ALA A 108 -0.70 7.92 11.98
CA ALA A 108 0.46 7.11 11.59
C ALA A 108 0.10 5.62 11.42
N PHE A 109 -0.73 5.09 12.32
CA PHE A 109 -1.22 3.71 12.22
C PHE A 109 -2.10 3.50 10.97
N ALA A 110 -3.05 4.40 10.73
CA ALA A 110 -3.91 4.34 9.54
C ALA A 110 -3.09 4.39 8.25
N ALA A 111 -2.07 5.26 8.18
CA ALA A 111 -1.15 5.34 7.05
C ALA A 111 -0.36 4.03 6.87
N ALA A 112 0.17 3.45 7.95
CA ALA A 112 0.89 2.18 7.88
C ALA A 112 0.02 1.03 7.38
N VAL A 113 -1.24 0.94 7.85
CA VAL A 113 -2.23 -0.04 7.37
C VAL A 113 -2.52 0.17 5.88
N ALA A 114 -2.72 1.42 5.46
CA ALA A 114 -2.98 1.75 4.06
C ALA A 114 -1.81 1.36 3.14
N VAL A 115 -0.58 1.62 3.58
CA VAL A 115 0.65 1.22 2.87
C VAL A 115 0.77 -0.31 2.77
N ILE A 116 0.46 -1.04 3.86
CA ILE A 116 0.44 -2.51 3.85
C ILE A 116 -0.57 -3.02 2.83
N LEU A 117 -1.80 -2.51 2.85
CA LEU A 117 -2.86 -2.91 1.92
C LEU A 117 -2.45 -2.66 0.46
N TRP A 118 -1.85 -1.50 0.18
CA TRP A 118 -1.36 -1.16 -1.15
C TRP A 118 -0.26 -2.12 -1.62
N LEU A 119 0.76 -2.35 -0.80
CA LEU A 119 1.87 -3.24 -1.13
C LEU A 119 1.41 -4.69 -1.29
N VAL A 120 0.68 -5.23 -0.32
CA VAL A 120 0.14 -6.60 -0.36
C VAL A 120 -0.76 -6.76 -1.58
N GLY A 121 -1.62 -5.79 -1.86
CA GLY A 121 -2.48 -5.79 -3.04
C GLY A 121 -1.68 -5.87 -4.35
N ALA A 122 -0.60 -5.11 -4.47
CA ALA A 122 0.29 -5.15 -5.63
C ALA A 122 0.95 -6.52 -5.83
N PHE A 123 1.44 -7.15 -4.75
CA PHE A 123 1.98 -8.52 -4.81
C PHE A 123 0.92 -9.55 -5.17
N TRP A 124 -0.30 -9.39 -4.66
CA TRP A 124 -1.37 -10.36 -4.86
C TRP A 124 -2.07 -10.23 -6.22
N LEU A 125 -1.92 -9.10 -6.90
CA LEU A 125 -2.56 -8.81 -8.19
C LEU A 125 -2.21 -9.86 -9.26
N ALA A 126 -1.01 -10.44 -9.22
CA ALA A 126 -0.58 -11.52 -10.12
C ALA A 126 -1.29 -12.87 -9.85
N ARG A 127 -1.67 -13.13 -8.60
CA ARG A 127 -2.21 -14.41 -8.12
C ARG A 127 -3.74 -14.43 -8.10
N ALA A 128 -4.33 -13.44 -7.45
CA ALA A 128 -5.77 -13.27 -7.35
C ALA A 128 -6.12 -11.82 -7.69
N ARG A 129 -6.26 -11.55 -9.00
CA ARG A 129 -6.47 -10.20 -9.55
C ARG A 129 -7.56 -9.41 -8.83
N ARG A 130 -8.68 -10.05 -8.48
CA ARG A 130 -9.79 -9.39 -7.76
C ARG A 130 -9.37 -8.97 -6.35
N THR A 131 -8.83 -9.89 -5.57
CA THR A 131 -8.37 -9.62 -4.20
C THR A 131 -7.26 -8.59 -4.18
N GLY A 132 -6.26 -8.73 -5.06
CA GLY A 132 -5.17 -7.76 -5.19
C GLY A 132 -5.67 -6.36 -5.55
N ALA A 133 -6.58 -6.26 -6.53
CA ALA A 133 -7.18 -4.98 -6.91
C ALA A 133 -7.98 -4.34 -5.75
N LEU A 134 -8.80 -5.12 -5.03
CA LEU A 134 -9.56 -4.62 -3.89
C LEU A 134 -8.65 -4.09 -2.76
N LEU A 135 -7.54 -4.78 -2.47
CA LEU A 135 -6.57 -4.35 -1.47
C LEU A 135 -5.86 -3.06 -1.89
N ILE A 136 -5.44 -2.94 -3.16
CA ILE A 136 -4.86 -1.69 -3.68
C ILE A 136 -5.88 -0.56 -3.56
N MET A 137 -7.12 -0.78 -4.03
CA MET A 137 -8.18 0.23 -3.96
C MET A 137 -8.43 0.70 -2.53
N LEU A 138 -8.51 -0.23 -1.56
CA LEU A 138 -8.75 0.14 -0.17
C LEU A 138 -7.59 0.95 0.42
N GLY A 139 -6.34 0.48 0.24
CA GLY A 139 -5.16 1.17 0.75
C GLY A 139 -4.99 2.56 0.13
N THR A 140 -5.16 2.68 -1.19
CA THR A 140 -4.99 3.97 -1.87
C THR A 140 -6.17 4.92 -1.63
N PHE A 141 -7.37 4.40 -1.41
CA PHE A 141 -8.52 5.20 -1.00
C PHE A 141 -8.27 5.87 0.35
N ILE A 142 -7.78 5.13 1.36
CA ILE A 142 -7.47 5.68 2.69
C ILE A 142 -6.47 6.85 2.59
N LEU A 143 -5.40 6.69 1.79
CA LEU A 143 -4.39 7.75 1.61
C LEU A 143 -4.95 8.97 0.84
N ALA A 144 -5.72 8.73 -0.22
CA ALA A 144 -6.29 9.81 -1.03
C ALA A 144 -7.37 10.59 -0.26
N ASP A 145 -8.26 9.88 0.43
CA ASP A 145 -9.29 10.48 1.29
C ASP A 145 -8.65 11.27 2.42
N GLY A 146 -7.67 10.69 3.13
CA GLY A 146 -6.91 11.38 4.17
C GLY A 146 -6.27 12.67 3.67
N PHE A 147 -5.67 12.67 2.47
CA PHE A 147 -5.14 13.90 1.86
C PHE A 147 -6.24 14.95 1.61
N VAL A 148 -7.40 14.54 1.07
CA VAL A 148 -8.52 15.45 0.81
C VAL A 148 -9.05 16.05 2.12
N THR A 149 -9.29 15.22 3.13
CA THR A 149 -9.80 15.66 4.43
C THR A 149 -8.85 16.63 5.11
N LEU A 150 -7.55 16.29 5.13
CA LEU A 150 -6.53 17.07 5.84
C LEU A 150 -6.09 18.32 5.09
N HIS A 151 -5.97 18.28 3.77
CA HIS A 151 -5.30 19.36 3.02
C HIS A 151 -6.21 20.14 2.07
N LEU A 152 -7.44 19.67 1.82
CA LEU A 152 -8.40 20.36 0.94
C LEU A 152 -9.68 20.83 1.66
N LEU A 153 -10.16 20.10 2.68
CA LEU A 153 -11.48 20.36 3.27
C LEU A 153 -11.46 20.86 4.72
N GLY A 154 -10.43 20.56 5.52
CA GLY A 154 -10.54 20.84 6.96
C GLY A 154 -9.25 20.97 7.78
N GLY A 155 -8.07 21.06 7.16
CA GLY A 155 -6.80 21.15 7.88
C GLY A 155 -5.73 22.00 7.19
N THR A 156 -4.47 21.62 7.33
CA THR A 156 -3.31 22.38 6.86
C THR A 156 -3.20 22.33 5.33
N PRO A 157 -3.32 23.46 4.61
CA PRO A 157 -3.23 23.47 3.16
C PRO A 157 -1.80 23.15 2.68
N VAL A 158 -1.68 22.66 1.44
CA VAL A 158 -0.38 22.33 0.83
C VAL A 158 0.57 23.53 0.77
N SER A 159 0.05 24.76 0.66
CA SER A 159 0.85 25.99 0.74
C SER A 159 1.49 26.18 2.12
N GLU A 160 0.80 25.76 3.18
CA GLU A 160 1.31 25.84 4.54
C GLU A 160 2.38 24.77 4.79
N ILE A 161 2.21 23.55 4.24
CA ILE A 161 3.27 22.52 4.18
C ILE A 161 4.53 23.10 3.53
N ALA A 162 4.39 23.77 2.39
CA ALA A 162 5.51 24.37 1.68
C ALA A 162 6.21 25.45 2.52
N SER A 163 5.46 26.20 3.33
CA SER A 163 6.01 27.25 4.20
C SER A 163 6.69 26.73 5.47
N LYS A 164 6.18 25.64 6.05
CA LYS A 164 6.65 25.11 7.35
C LYS A 164 7.70 24.03 7.21
N SER A 165 7.50 23.10 6.27
CA SER A 165 8.40 21.96 6.04
C SER A 165 9.24 22.14 4.77
N GLY A 166 8.76 22.93 3.81
CA GLY A 166 9.48 23.22 2.56
C GLY A 166 8.78 22.66 1.32
N VAL A 167 9.14 23.20 0.15
CA VAL A 167 8.50 22.87 -1.14
C VAL A 167 8.62 21.38 -1.50
N ALA A 168 9.73 20.74 -1.13
CA ALA A 168 9.92 19.31 -1.36
C ALA A 168 8.85 18.45 -0.66
N TRP A 169 8.50 18.79 0.59
CA TRP A 169 7.47 18.09 1.36
C TRP A 169 6.06 18.30 0.82
N ALA A 170 5.77 19.52 0.36
CA ALA A 170 4.53 19.79 -0.37
C ALA A 170 4.43 18.93 -1.65
N GLY A 171 5.55 18.79 -2.37
CA GLY A 171 5.66 17.89 -3.52
C GLY A 171 5.46 16.42 -3.16
N ILE A 172 6.02 15.95 -2.04
CA ILE A 172 5.83 14.58 -1.54
C ILE A 172 4.36 14.32 -1.18
N ALA A 173 3.70 15.25 -0.49
CA ALA A 173 2.30 15.11 -0.11
C ALA A 173 1.40 15.03 -1.35
N LEU A 174 1.58 15.95 -2.30
CA LEU A 174 0.82 15.95 -3.57
C LEU A 174 1.13 14.71 -4.41
N GLY A 175 2.40 14.30 -4.47
CA GLY A 175 2.85 13.12 -5.20
C GLY A 175 2.23 11.83 -4.65
N THR A 176 2.18 11.69 -3.33
CA THR A 176 1.52 10.55 -2.64
C THR A 176 0.05 10.47 -3.02
N ALA A 177 -0.69 11.57 -2.89
CA ALA A 177 -2.11 11.62 -3.24
C ALA A 177 -2.35 11.28 -4.71
N THR A 178 -1.53 11.84 -5.60
CA THR A 178 -1.62 11.59 -7.05
C THR A 178 -1.36 10.12 -7.38
N LEU A 179 -0.31 9.52 -6.80
CA LEU A 179 0.01 8.10 -6.98
C LEU A 179 -1.07 7.19 -6.42
N ALA A 180 -1.65 7.55 -5.28
CA ALA A 180 -2.76 6.82 -4.68
C ALA A 180 -3.99 6.82 -5.61
N VAL A 181 -4.39 7.97 -6.13
CA VAL A 181 -5.52 8.08 -7.08
C VAL A 181 -5.22 7.31 -8.37
N ALA A 182 -4.03 7.46 -8.95
CA ALA A 182 -3.65 6.73 -10.15
C ALA A 182 -3.69 5.21 -9.94
N SER A 183 -3.19 4.74 -8.78
CA SER A 183 -3.18 3.33 -8.40
C SER A 183 -4.59 2.80 -8.12
N PHE A 184 -5.46 3.62 -7.53
CA PHE A 184 -6.88 3.30 -7.36
C PHE A 184 -7.55 3.05 -8.71
N VAL A 185 -7.37 3.98 -9.66
CA VAL A 185 -7.94 3.87 -11.01
C VAL A 185 -7.39 2.62 -11.72
N ALA A 186 -6.09 2.40 -11.68
CA ALA A 186 -5.47 1.21 -12.25
C ALA A 186 -6.05 -0.08 -11.63
N ALA A 187 -6.16 -0.16 -10.31
CA ALA A 187 -6.74 -1.29 -9.61
C ALA A 187 -8.21 -1.52 -9.99
N LEU A 188 -9.00 -0.46 -10.12
CA LEU A 188 -10.37 -0.53 -10.61
C LEU A 188 -10.43 -1.12 -12.02
N THR A 189 -9.55 -0.72 -12.93
CA THR A 189 -9.49 -1.31 -14.29
C THR A 189 -9.18 -2.81 -14.25
N PHE A 190 -8.26 -3.23 -13.37
CA PHE A 190 -7.95 -4.65 -13.18
C PHE A 190 -9.13 -5.43 -12.59
N LEU A 191 -9.87 -4.83 -11.66
CA LEU A 191 -11.07 -5.42 -11.07
C LEU A 191 -12.17 -5.60 -12.13
N VAL A 192 -12.46 -4.54 -12.90
CA VAL A 192 -13.45 -4.57 -13.99
C VAL A 192 -13.05 -5.63 -15.03
N ALA A 193 -11.78 -5.67 -15.46
CA ALA A 193 -11.30 -6.69 -16.39
C ALA A 193 -11.40 -8.12 -15.83
N ALA A 194 -11.30 -8.30 -14.50
CA ALA A 194 -11.45 -9.60 -13.84
C ALA A 194 -12.92 -10.01 -13.61
N LEU A 195 -13.86 -9.06 -13.67
CA LEU A 195 -15.30 -9.28 -13.54
C LEU A 195 -16.00 -9.37 -14.89
N ALA A 196 -15.43 -8.77 -15.95
CA ALA A 196 -15.96 -8.85 -17.30
C ALA A 196 -16.08 -10.33 -17.72
N PRO A 197 -17.26 -10.78 -18.19
CA PRO A 197 -17.42 -12.13 -18.69
C PRO A 197 -16.42 -12.37 -19.82
N ARG A 198 -15.65 -13.46 -19.74
CA ARG A 198 -14.88 -14.00 -20.86
C ARG A 198 -15.86 -14.39 -21.97
N ARG A 199 -16.28 -13.43 -22.80
CA ARG A 199 -17.26 -13.62 -23.86
C ARG A 199 -16.68 -14.48 -25.01
N PRO A 200 -17.53 -15.10 -25.84
CA PRO A 200 -17.61 -16.54 -26.12
C PRO A 200 -16.68 -17.04 -27.25
N TRP A 201 -15.52 -16.43 -27.42
CA TRP A 201 -14.59 -16.78 -28.51
C TRP A 201 -13.80 -18.07 -28.27
N ALA A 202 -13.92 -18.67 -27.08
CA ALA A 202 -13.41 -20.01 -26.80
C ALA A 202 -14.16 -21.12 -27.55
N GLY A 203 -15.40 -20.87 -28.00
CA GLY A 203 -16.19 -21.82 -28.80
C GLY A 203 -15.76 -21.86 -30.28
N ILE A 204 -15.31 -20.74 -30.84
CA ILE A 204 -14.97 -20.63 -32.26
C ILE A 204 -13.67 -21.38 -32.60
N ARG A 205 -12.72 -21.51 -31.65
CA ARG A 205 -11.49 -22.32 -31.85
C ARG A 205 -11.70 -23.83 -31.76
N ARG A 206 -12.79 -24.33 -31.18
CA ARG A 206 -13.06 -25.78 -31.09
C ARG A 206 -13.82 -26.35 -32.28
N GLN A 207 -14.50 -25.52 -33.08
CA GLN A 207 -15.28 -25.98 -34.24
C GLN A 207 -14.48 -26.01 -35.55
N SER A 208 -13.29 -25.41 -35.63
CA SER A 208 -12.42 -25.47 -36.82
C SER A 208 -11.61 -26.79 -36.95
N GLY A 209 -11.95 -27.81 -36.17
CA GLY A 209 -11.26 -29.12 -36.14
C GLY A 209 -12.17 -30.31 -36.43
N SER A 210 -13.28 -30.12 -37.16
CA SER A 210 -14.10 -31.24 -37.62
C SER A 210 -13.33 -32.03 -38.67
N ARG A 211 -12.89 -33.22 -38.25
CA ARG A 211 -12.21 -34.25 -39.04
C ARG A 211 -12.92 -34.46 -40.37
N LEU A 212 -12.16 -34.42 -41.46
CA LEU A 212 -12.58 -34.96 -42.75
C LEU A 212 -12.69 -36.49 -42.63
N PRO A 213 -13.74 -37.12 -43.19
CA PRO A 213 -13.86 -38.57 -43.22
C PRO A 213 -12.83 -39.15 -44.19
N SER A 214 -11.96 -40.03 -43.68
CA SER A 214 -11.10 -40.88 -44.50
C SER A 214 -11.90 -42.10 -44.98
N GLY A 215 -12.35 -42.06 -46.24
CA GLY A 215 -12.52 -43.25 -47.08
C GLY A 215 -11.32 -43.35 -48.04
N PRO A 216 -11.11 -44.46 -48.76
CA PRO A 216 -12.09 -45.47 -49.19
C PRO A 216 -12.01 -46.82 -48.46
#